data_AF-A0A0V0QTK0-F1
#
_entry.id   AF-A0A0V0QTK0-F1
#
_cell.length_a   1.000
_cell.length_b   1.000
_cell.length_c   1.000
_cell.angle_alpha   90.00
_cell.angle_beta   90.00
_cell.angle_gamma   90.00
#
_symmetry.space_group_name_H-M   'P 1'
#
loop_
_entity.id
_entity.type
_entity.pdbx_description
1 polymer ?
#
loop_
_entity_poly.entity_id
_entity_poly.type
_entity_poly.pdbx_seq_one_letter_code
_entity_poly.pdbx_strand_id
1 'polypeptide(L)'
;MGTQKTAQKGKPSQNKKKIISKSSNKLKKYDKKDNEMVKLRTNQDGGLVQEKRKGENNLKSERFSKDKILNKKQRLQKEGENDVVEHFDQEGFFVLPQNLQISQQDEDILNQFSLGNLASQVAAQFQEEVEINKQQQYKENILSNPKIKVVYSDIAELLKTYRSGKLARAFKIIPNIEQWQEVLELTKPEQWTPQAMNAATKCFASNLDPYRARIFFEKYLVPAIRKDIQKHKKLNCHYYFALQKALYKPAAWFKGILFPILISNDCTLKEAQILGSVLQKMSIPAIHASVAILKLSQFNYTGPIGIIQRVLIEKKYALPVRVIQSLIDSFMKFQNDERNMPVIWHQYLLRFVQLYNNSQGMALE
;
A
#
# COMPACT_ATOMS: atom_id res chain seq x y z
N MET A 1 7.90 -67.95 -32.82
CA MET A 1 7.47 -68.42 -31.48
C MET A 1 7.08 -67.20 -30.64
N GLY A 2 6.23 -67.36 -29.63
CA GLY A 2 5.76 -66.26 -28.76
C GLY A 2 4.35 -65.79 -29.08
N THR A 3 3.43 -65.90 -28.11
CA THR A 3 1.97 -65.77 -28.30
C THR A 3 1.30 -65.01 -27.15
N GLN A 4 0.18 -64.35 -27.49
CA GLN A 4 -0.85 -63.79 -26.57
C GLN A 4 -0.38 -62.60 -25.69
N LYS A 5 -1.15 -61.54 -25.39
CA LYS A 5 -2.59 -61.24 -25.18
C LYS A 5 -3.20 -61.63 -23.82
N THR A 6 -3.30 -60.60 -22.96
CA THR A 6 -4.46 -60.23 -22.09
C THR A 6 -4.98 -61.18 -21.01
N ALA A 7 -5.04 -60.68 -19.77
CA ALA A 7 -5.95 -61.13 -18.70
C ALA A 7 -6.45 -59.92 -17.85
N GLN A 8 -7.49 -60.09 -17.03
CA GLN A 8 -8.15 -59.02 -16.26
C GLN A 8 -8.32 -59.35 -14.76
N LYS A 9 -8.52 -58.28 -13.96
CA LYS A 9 -9.29 -58.18 -12.69
C LYS A 9 -8.76 -58.86 -11.40
N GLY A 10 -8.84 -58.07 -10.32
CA GLY A 10 -8.92 -58.52 -8.92
C GLY A 10 -9.43 -57.37 -8.02
N LYS A 11 -10.26 -57.67 -7.00
CA LYS A 11 -10.73 -56.76 -5.93
C LYS A 11 -10.75 -57.53 -4.60
N PRO A 12 -10.42 -56.88 -3.47
CA PRO A 12 -11.40 -56.56 -2.40
C PRO A 12 -11.41 -55.03 -2.07
N SER A 13 -12.34 -54.37 -1.35
CA SER A 13 -12.92 -54.52 0.02
C SER A 13 -11.92 -54.35 1.17
N GLN A 14 -12.15 -53.65 2.29
CA GLN A 14 -13.18 -52.70 2.80
C GLN A 14 -12.50 -51.86 3.94
N ASN A 15 -13.03 -50.87 4.69
CA ASN A 15 -14.39 -50.37 4.99
C ASN A 15 -14.39 -48.87 5.46
N LYS A 16 -15.55 -48.38 5.92
CA LYS A 16 -15.90 -47.09 6.61
C LYS A 16 -14.85 -46.42 7.54
N LYS A 17 -14.90 -45.07 7.58
CA LYS A 17 -15.42 -44.31 8.76
C LYS A 17 -15.88 -42.88 8.39
N LYS A 18 -17.11 -42.52 8.79
CA LYS A 18 -17.61 -41.12 8.84
C LYS A 18 -17.21 -40.51 10.19
N ILE A 19 -16.96 -39.20 10.21
CA ILE A 19 -17.05 -38.37 11.43
C ILE A 19 -17.93 -37.16 11.10
N ILE A 20 -18.78 -36.76 12.04
CA ILE A 20 -19.70 -35.63 11.95
C ILE A 20 -19.34 -34.64 13.06
N SER A 21 -19.34 -33.34 12.77
CA SER A 21 -19.55 -32.30 13.78
C SER A 21 -20.33 -31.14 13.15
N LYS A 22 -21.12 -30.43 13.97
CA LYS A 22 -21.95 -29.29 13.57
C LYS A 22 -21.63 -28.07 14.45
N SER A 23 -21.87 -26.89 13.86
CA SER A 23 -22.43 -25.69 14.50
C SER A 23 -21.72 -25.01 15.70
N SER A 24 -21.27 -23.77 15.42
CA SER A 24 -21.49 -22.58 16.28
C SER A 24 -20.58 -22.43 17.53
N ASN A 25 -20.41 -21.25 18.17
CA ASN A 25 -20.88 -19.90 17.85
C ASN A 25 -20.02 -18.81 18.57
N LYS A 26 -20.35 -17.52 18.32
CA LYS A 26 -19.93 -16.30 19.06
C LYS A 26 -18.43 -15.91 18.97
N LEU A 27 -18.19 -14.73 18.39
CA LEU A 27 -17.76 -13.57 19.20
C LEU A 27 -18.18 -12.22 18.58
N LYS A 28 -19.08 -11.55 19.29
CA LYS A 28 -19.18 -10.10 19.58
C LYS A 28 -19.02 -9.05 18.46
N LYS A 29 -20.11 -8.28 18.27
CA LYS A 29 -20.11 -6.93 17.69
C LYS A 29 -19.22 -5.96 18.48
N TYR A 30 -18.75 -4.92 17.80
CA TYR A 30 -18.55 -3.59 18.38
C TYR A 30 -19.47 -2.62 17.62
N ASP A 31 -20.59 -2.23 18.22
CA ASP A 31 -21.35 -1.08 17.73
C ASP A 31 -20.66 0.19 18.23
N LYS A 32 -20.52 1.21 17.37
CA LYS A 32 -19.84 2.47 17.66
C LYS A 32 -20.87 3.61 17.59
N LYS A 33 -21.14 4.24 18.72
CA LYS A 33 -21.91 5.49 18.83
C LYS A 33 -21.34 6.36 19.95
N ASP A 34 -20.79 7.50 19.58
CA ASP A 34 -21.29 8.83 19.94
C ASP A 34 -22.13 8.92 21.23
N ASN A 35 -21.61 9.64 22.23
CA ASN A 35 -22.14 10.96 22.52
C ASN A 35 -21.19 11.77 23.44
N GLU A 36 -21.32 13.09 23.34
CA GLU A 36 -20.67 14.06 24.23
C GLU A 36 -21.42 14.19 25.58
N MET A 37 -20.93 15.09 26.43
CA MET A 37 -21.63 15.92 27.45
C MET A 37 -23.02 15.47 27.99
N VAL A 38 -23.30 15.55 29.28
CA VAL A 38 -23.11 16.73 30.16
C VAL A 38 -22.72 16.31 31.59
N LYS A 39 -21.86 17.09 32.25
CA LYS A 39 -21.69 17.04 33.72
C LYS A 39 -22.69 17.97 34.38
N LEU A 40 -23.74 17.42 34.99
CA LEU A 40 -24.53 18.16 35.99
C LEU A 40 -23.78 18.17 37.32
N ARG A 41 -23.66 19.33 37.94
CA ARG A 41 -23.18 19.51 39.32
C ARG A 41 -24.38 19.50 40.27
N THR A 42 -24.28 18.73 41.34
CA THR A 42 -24.82 19.11 42.66
C THR A 42 -23.78 18.77 43.71
N ASN A 43 -23.47 19.72 44.58
CA ASN A 43 -22.69 19.47 45.78
C ASN A 43 -23.67 19.01 46.87
N GLN A 44 -23.22 18.15 47.79
CA GLN A 44 -23.46 18.41 49.22
C GLN A 44 -22.53 17.58 50.11
N ASP A 45 -22.27 18.20 51.25
CA ASP A 45 -21.32 17.94 52.32
C ASP A 45 -21.41 16.54 52.96
N GLY A 46 -20.27 16.02 53.44
CA GLY A 46 -20.19 14.74 54.18
C GLY A 46 -18.77 14.43 54.62
N GLY A 47 -18.46 14.63 55.91
CA GLY A 47 -17.08 14.70 56.41
C GLY A 47 -16.39 13.37 56.72
N LEU A 48 -15.04 13.44 56.74
CA LEU A 48 -14.12 12.81 57.70
C LEU A 48 -14.29 11.32 58.06
N VAL A 49 -13.30 10.50 57.66
CA VAL A 49 -12.40 9.82 58.61
C VAL A 49 -10.97 9.83 58.05
N GLN A 50 -9.97 10.20 58.85
CA GLN A 50 -8.58 9.76 58.68
C GLN A 50 -8.30 8.68 59.73
N GLU A 51 -7.68 7.57 59.36
CA GLU A 51 -6.89 6.78 60.32
C GLU A 51 -5.45 6.66 59.80
N LYS A 52 -4.51 7.27 60.54
CA LYS A 52 -3.07 7.08 60.34
C LYS A 52 -2.58 6.08 61.38
N ARG A 53 -1.78 5.10 60.97
CA ARG A 53 -0.84 4.42 61.87
C ARG A 53 0.57 4.61 61.35
N LYS A 54 1.48 4.92 62.28
CA LYS A 54 2.92 5.14 62.10
C LYS A 54 3.65 4.23 63.11
N GLY A 55 4.94 3.99 62.88
CA GLY A 55 5.75 3.02 63.62
C GLY A 55 6.56 2.19 62.62
N GLU A 56 7.62 2.69 61.98
CA GLU A 56 8.88 3.26 62.52
C GLU A 56 9.79 2.23 63.19
N ASN A 57 10.83 1.81 62.45
CA ASN A 57 12.22 1.57 62.86
C ASN A 57 13.02 1.30 61.57
N ASN A 58 13.99 2.13 61.17
CA ASN A 58 15.38 2.25 61.66
C ASN A 58 16.32 1.19 61.03
N LEU A 59 17.54 1.49 60.55
CA LEU A 59 18.25 2.78 60.37
C LEU A 59 19.45 2.59 59.40
N LYS A 60 20.02 3.68 58.85
CA LYS A 60 21.34 3.78 58.16
C LYS A 60 21.46 3.01 56.81
N SER A 61 22.02 3.60 55.76
CA SER A 61 23.38 4.16 55.72
C SER A 61 23.48 5.64 55.30
N GLU A 62 24.57 6.28 55.73
CA GLU A 62 24.81 7.72 55.59
C GLU A 62 25.84 8.02 54.47
N ARG A 63 25.43 8.83 53.48
CA ARG A 63 26.16 9.57 52.42
C ARG A 63 25.07 9.98 51.41
N PHE A 64 24.84 11.24 51.04
CA PHE A 64 25.72 12.41 50.98
C PHE A 64 25.10 13.65 51.64
N SER A 65 25.54 14.00 52.85
CA SER A 65 25.33 15.34 53.40
C SER A 65 26.54 16.22 53.09
N LYS A 66 26.55 16.82 51.89
CA LYS A 66 27.38 18.01 51.62
C LYS A 66 26.79 18.86 50.49
N ASP A 67 26.98 20.16 50.64
CA ASP A 67 27.08 21.16 49.57
C ASP A 67 25.82 21.42 48.72
N LYS A 68 24.65 21.15 49.31
CA LYS A 68 23.38 21.86 49.02
C LYS A 68 23.40 23.34 49.49
N ILE A 69 24.60 23.93 49.60
CA ILE A 69 24.91 25.23 50.23
C ILE A 69 24.50 26.41 49.33
N LEU A 70 24.40 26.21 48.02
CA LEU A 70 24.04 27.29 47.08
C LEU A 70 22.58 27.78 47.26
N ASN A 71 21.71 27.00 47.92
CA ASN A 71 20.33 27.40 48.23
C ASN A 71 20.18 28.25 49.51
N LYS A 72 21.24 28.95 49.95
CA LYS A 72 21.20 29.92 51.06
C LYS A 72 21.40 31.38 50.60
N LYS A 73 20.85 31.75 49.44
CA LYS A 73 20.77 33.15 48.97
C LYS A 73 19.34 33.60 48.60
N GLN A 74 18.32 32.95 49.19
CA GLN A 74 16.91 33.35 49.06
C GLN A 74 16.35 33.88 50.38
N ARG A 75 16.33 35.22 50.54
CA ARG A 75 15.19 36.05 51.01
C ARG A 75 15.65 37.48 51.34
N LEU A 76 14.72 38.44 51.18
CA LEU A 76 14.87 39.90 51.37
C LEU A 76 15.75 40.56 50.29
N GLN A 77 15.34 41.60 49.55
CA GLN A 77 14.02 42.28 49.37
C GLN A 77 13.69 42.29 47.85
N LYS A 78 12.60 42.83 47.30
CA LYS A 78 11.46 43.63 47.82
C LYS A 78 10.21 43.44 46.92
N GLU A 79 9.10 44.10 47.23
CA GLU A 79 7.97 44.30 46.32
C GLU A 79 8.27 45.23 45.13
N GLY A 80 7.42 45.18 44.10
CA GLY A 80 7.48 46.01 42.90
C GLY A 80 6.50 45.50 41.83
N GLU A 81 5.19 45.68 42.05
CA GLU A 81 4.15 45.29 41.10
C GLU A 81 4.24 46.10 39.79
N ASN A 82 4.01 45.42 38.66
CA ASN A 82 3.55 45.98 37.40
C ASN A 82 3.12 44.80 36.51
N ASP A 83 1.92 44.27 36.78
CA ASP A 83 1.32 43.23 35.93
C ASP A 83 1.03 43.82 34.55
N VAL A 84 1.85 43.47 33.56
CA VAL A 84 1.61 43.81 32.15
C VAL A 84 0.48 42.91 31.66
N VAL A 85 -0.76 43.35 31.87
CA VAL A 85 -1.96 42.67 31.39
C VAL A 85 -1.96 42.67 29.86
N GLU A 86 -1.67 41.51 29.27
CA GLU A 86 -1.78 41.29 27.83
C GLU A 86 -3.20 41.63 27.37
N HIS A 87 -3.33 42.70 26.57
CA HIS A 87 -4.64 43.20 26.16
C HIS A 87 -5.05 42.53 24.85
N PHE A 88 -6.13 41.77 24.89
CA PHE A 88 -6.75 41.16 23.72
C PHE A 88 -8.08 41.85 23.41
N ASP A 89 -8.41 41.99 22.12
CA ASP A 89 -9.69 42.52 21.69
C ASP A 89 -10.84 41.50 21.84
N GLN A 90 -12.06 41.91 21.46
CA GLN A 90 -13.26 41.08 21.60
C GLN A 90 -13.32 39.92 20.58
N GLU A 91 -12.43 39.87 19.59
CA GLU A 91 -12.26 38.73 18.68
C GLU A 91 -11.08 37.82 19.08
N GLY A 92 -10.28 38.24 20.06
CA GLY A 92 -9.19 37.46 20.66
C GLY A 92 -7.81 37.74 20.08
N PHE A 93 -7.61 38.84 19.35
CA PHE A 93 -6.30 39.24 18.82
C PHE A 93 -5.54 40.12 19.82
N PHE A 94 -4.22 39.94 19.88
CA PHE A 94 -3.34 40.70 20.77
C PHE A 94 -3.19 42.15 20.30
N VAL A 95 -3.61 43.10 21.12
CA VAL A 95 -3.55 44.53 20.82
C VAL A 95 -2.19 45.08 21.26
N LEU A 96 -1.31 45.30 20.29
CA LEU A 96 -0.05 45.99 20.49
C LEU A 96 -0.29 47.38 21.11
N PRO A 97 0.42 47.74 22.20
CA PRO A 97 0.23 49.04 22.83
C PRO A 97 0.75 50.16 21.91
N GLN A 98 0.06 51.31 21.92
CA GLN A 98 0.27 52.39 20.94
C GLN A 98 1.68 53.01 20.96
N ASN A 99 2.45 52.81 22.03
CA ASN A 99 3.85 53.22 22.14
C ASN A 99 4.84 52.32 21.38
N LEU A 100 4.38 51.24 20.73
CA LEU A 100 5.20 50.35 19.91
C LEU A 100 4.94 50.51 18.40
N GLN A 101 4.27 51.59 17.98
CA GLN A 101 4.11 51.92 16.56
C GLN A 101 5.44 52.41 15.99
N ILE A 102 6.10 51.56 15.22
CA ILE A 102 7.30 51.90 14.42
C ILE A 102 6.87 52.96 13.39
N SER A 103 7.63 54.05 13.25
CA SER A 103 7.30 55.06 12.23
C SER A 103 7.68 54.55 10.83
N GLN A 104 7.02 55.04 9.78
CA GLN A 104 7.36 54.66 8.40
C GLN A 104 8.82 54.96 8.05
N GLN A 105 9.41 55.99 8.66
CA GLN A 105 10.83 56.33 8.49
C GLN A 105 11.75 55.30 9.17
N ASP A 106 11.35 54.77 10.33
CA ASP A 106 12.08 53.69 11.00
C ASP A 106 11.92 52.35 10.26
N GLU A 107 10.76 52.07 9.67
CA GLU A 107 10.56 50.91 8.79
C GLU A 107 11.47 50.98 7.54
N ASP A 108 11.57 52.14 6.88
CA ASP A 108 12.48 52.34 5.75
C ASP A 108 13.96 52.14 6.15
N ILE A 109 14.37 52.64 7.32
CA ILE A 109 15.73 52.44 7.86
C ILE A 109 15.96 50.96 8.19
N LEU A 110 15.01 50.27 8.82
CA LEU A 110 15.10 48.83 9.13
C LEU A 110 15.17 47.99 7.85
N ASN A 111 14.41 48.35 6.81
CA ASN A 111 14.51 47.75 5.49
C ASN A 111 15.89 47.97 4.85
N GLN A 112 16.53 49.11 5.09
CA GLN A 112 17.89 49.40 4.62
C GLN A 112 18.98 48.58 5.36
N PHE A 113 18.72 48.15 6.61
CA PHE A 113 19.57 47.21 7.35
C PHE A 113 19.26 45.72 7.05
N SER A 114 18.19 45.43 6.32
CA SER A 114 17.96 44.09 5.77
C SER A 114 19.00 43.79 4.69
N LEU A 115 19.99 42.96 5.00
CA LEU A 115 20.95 42.37 4.04
C LEU A 115 20.22 41.39 3.12
N GLY A 116 19.36 41.94 2.27
CA GLY A 116 18.25 41.24 1.64
C GLY A 116 18.64 40.29 0.53
N ASN A 117 17.81 39.26 0.37
CA ASN A 117 17.59 38.37 -0.78
C ASN A 117 18.78 37.65 -1.44
N LEU A 118 19.93 38.28 -1.64
CA LEU A 118 21.12 37.61 -2.16
C LEU A 118 21.65 36.58 -1.15
N ALA A 119 21.72 36.94 0.13
CA ALA A 119 22.18 36.02 1.18
C ALA A 119 21.24 34.82 1.36
N SER A 120 19.92 35.01 1.23
CA SER A 120 18.94 33.93 1.35
C SER A 120 18.82 33.09 0.07
N GLN A 121 18.93 33.68 -1.13
CA GLN A 121 19.00 32.91 -2.38
C GLN A 121 20.29 32.09 -2.47
N VAL A 122 21.44 32.67 -2.12
CA VAL A 122 22.72 31.95 -2.09
C VAL A 122 22.70 30.86 -1.02
N ALA A 123 22.17 31.14 0.18
CA ALA A 123 21.99 30.10 1.19
C ALA A 123 21.03 28.99 0.74
N ALA A 124 19.93 29.30 0.04
CA ALA A 124 19.02 28.32 -0.51
C ALA A 124 19.66 27.47 -1.61
N GLN A 125 20.41 28.09 -2.54
CA GLN A 125 21.13 27.37 -3.59
C GLN A 125 22.23 26.47 -3.01
N PHE A 126 23.03 26.95 -2.05
CA PHE A 126 23.99 26.10 -1.35
C PHE A 126 23.31 25.01 -0.50
N GLN A 127 22.10 25.26 0.03
CA GLN A 127 21.33 24.22 0.72
C GLN A 127 20.82 23.16 -0.26
N GLU A 128 20.24 23.54 -1.41
CA GLU A 128 19.85 22.58 -2.46
C GLU A 128 21.06 21.81 -2.98
N GLU A 129 22.18 22.45 -3.29
CA GLU A 129 23.39 21.76 -3.73
C GLU A 129 23.97 20.84 -2.64
N VAL A 130 23.97 21.25 -1.37
CA VAL A 130 24.43 20.39 -0.26
C VAL A 130 23.45 19.26 0.01
N GLU A 131 22.15 19.43 -0.16
CA GLU A 131 21.16 18.36 -0.05
C GLU A 131 21.22 17.39 -1.24
N ILE A 132 21.39 17.90 -2.46
CA ILE A 132 21.63 17.08 -3.66
C ILE A 132 22.93 16.28 -3.51
N ASN A 133 24.02 16.91 -3.06
CA ASN A 133 25.29 16.23 -2.80
C ASN A 133 25.18 15.22 -1.64
N LYS A 134 24.50 15.55 -0.53
CA LYS A 134 24.22 14.59 0.55
C LYS A 134 23.40 13.40 0.03
N GLN A 135 22.34 13.65 -0.74
CA GLN A 135 21.54 12.58 -1.34
C GLN A 135 22.37 11.73 -2.30
N GLN A 136 23.28 12.31 -3.08
CA GLN A 136 24.21 11.56 -3.95
C GLN A 136 25.20 10.71 -3.12
N GLN A 137 25.82 11.28 -2.08
CA GLN A 137 26.69 10.53 -1.16
C GLN A 137 25.96 9.41 -0.41
N TYR A 138 24.69 9.62 -0.03
CA TYR A 138 23.84 8.58 0.56
C TYR A 138 23.47 7.48 -0.47
N LYS A 139 23.16 7.86 -1.71
CA LYS A 139 22.90 6.91 -2.82
C LYS A 139 24.10 6.01 -3.06
N GLU A 140 25.32 6.55 -3.07
CA GLU A 140 26.53 5.72 -3.21
C GLU A 140 26.84 4.88 -1.95
N ASN A 141 26.59 5.40 -0.74
CA ASN A 141 26.98 4.72 0.51
C ASN A 141 26.32 3.35 0.70
N ILE A 142 25.01 3.25 0.42
CA ILE A 142 24.23 2.04 0.70
C ILE A 142 24.72 0.85 -0.13
N LEU A 143 25.03 1.07 -1.42
CA LEU A 143 25.58 0.03 -2.28
C LEU A 143 27.10 -0.14 -2.11
N SER A 144 27.83 0.89 -1.69
CA SER A 144 29.28 0.79 -1.44
C SER A 144 29.61 -0.05 -0.20
N ASN A 145 28.75 -0.06 0.83
CA ASN A 145 29.01 -0.78 2.07
C ASN A 145 29.09 -2.31 1.86
N PRO A 146 30.25 -2.96 2.09
CA PRO A 146 30.43 -4.39 1.81
C PRO A 146 29.56 -5.29 2.70
N LYS A 147 29.22 -4.84 3.92
CA LYS A 147 28.37 -5.62 4.85
C LYS A 147 26.95 -5.80 4.30
N ILE A 148 26.44 -4.79 3.59
CA ILE A 148 25.12 -4.82 2.95
C ILE A 148 25.12 -5.83 1.79
N LYS A 149 26.17 -5.83 0.95
CA LYS A 149 26.37 -6.80 -0.14
C LYS A 149 26.43 -8.25 0.37
N VAL A 150 27.15 -8.53 1.45
CA VAL A 150 27.21 -9.87 2.07
C VAL A 150 25.82 -10.30 2.54
N VAL A 151 25.17 -9.51 3.42
CA VAL A 151 23.87 -9.88 4.01
C VAL A 151 22.78 -10.14 2.95
N TYR A 152 22.74 -9.36 1.86
CA TYR A 152 21.77 -9.61 0.78
C TYR A 152 22.18 -10.74 -0.17
N SER A 153 23.46 -11.09 -0.27
CA SER A 153 23.93 -12.31 -0.95
C SER A 153 23.53 -13.58 -0.19
N ASP A 154 23.68 -13.59 1.14
CA ASP A 154 23.24 -14.71 2.00
C ASP A 154 21.73 -14.93 1.87
N ILE A 155 20.97 -13.83 1.83
CA ILE A 155 19.52 -13.85 1.58
C ILE A 155 19.19 -14.36 0.17
N ALA A 156 20.02 -14.08 -0.84
CA ALA A 156 19.84 -14.63 -2.19
C ALA A 156 19.91 -16.16 -2.17
N GLU A 157 20.84 -16.75 -1.41
CA GLU A 157 20.98 -18.21 -1.28
C GLU A 157 19.80 -18.83 -0.51
N LEU A 158 19.36 -18.22 0.58
CA LEU A 158 18.15 -18.64 1.30
C LEU A 158 16.90 -18.63 0.41
N LEU A 159 16.75 -17.63 -0.48
CA LEU A 159 15.57 -17.51 -1.36
C LEU A 159 15.57 -18.50 -2.54
N LYS A 160 16.70 -19.14 -2.86
CA LYS A 160 16.79 -20.26 -3.83
C LYS A 160 16.23 -21.58 -3.29
N THR A 161 16.27 -21.77 -1.97
CA THR A 161 15.88 -23.03 -1.30
C THR A 161 14.57 -22.89 -0.51
N TYR A 162 14.13 -21.66 -0.24
CA TYR A 162 12.94 -21.32 0.53
C TYR A 162 11.67 -22.05 0.05
N ARG A 163 11.04 -22.81 0.95
CA ARG A 163 9.70 -23.40 0.76
C ARG A 163 8.62 -22.77 1.65
N SER A 164 8.95 -22.47 2.90
CA SER A 164 8.01 -22.03 3.93
C SER A 164 8.73 -21.33 5.08
N GLY A 165 7.96 -20.74 6.01
CA GLY A 165 8.49 -20.10 7.21
C GLY A 165 8.27 -18.58 7.24
N LYS A 166 9.17 -17.87 7.92
CA LYS A 166 9.18 -16.40 8.00
C LYS A 166 10.34 -15.88 7.15
N LEU A 167 10.05 -14.98 6.19
CA LEU A 167 11.11 -14.24 5.49
C LEU A 167 12.01 -13.46 6.49
N ALA A 168 13.30 -13.36 6.17
CA ALA A 168 14.32 -12.69 6.97
C ALA A 168 13.96 -11.23 7.29
N ARG A 169 14.43 -10.70 8.42
CA ARG A 169 14.10 -9.34 8.87
C ARG A 169 14.60 -8.28 7.89
N ALA A 170 15.85 -8.38 7.40
CA ALA A 170 16.40 -7.46 6.42
C ALA A 170 15.58 -7.43 5.12
N PHE A 171 15.19 -8.59 4.57
CA PHE A 171 14.35 -8.66 3.37
C PHE A 171 13.00 -7.93 3.52
N LYS A 172 12.38 -7.98 4.71
CA LYS A 172 11.12 -7.25 5.00
C LYS A 172 11.29 -5.73 5.12
N ILE A 173 12.52 -5.24 5.29
CA ILE A 173 12.85 -3.82 5.40
C ILE A 173 13.07 -3.20 4.01
N ILE A 174 13.45 -3.98 2.99
CA ILE A 174 13.66 -3.51 1.60
C ILE A 174 12.56 -2.56 1.11
N PRO A 175 11.24 -2.83 1.28
CA PRO A 175 10.15 -1.90 1.00
C PRO A 175 10.30 -0.44 1.48
N ASN A 176 10.96 -0.23 2.61
CA ASN A 176 11.09 1.06 3.28
C ASN A 176 12.40 1.79 2.89
N ILE A 177 13.29 1.14 2.14
CA ILE A 177 14.51 1.73 1.60
C ILE A 177 14.14 2.56 0.36
N GLU A 178 14.85 3.65 0.10
CA GLU A 178 14.64 4.46 -1.11
C GLU A 178 15.12 3.71 -2.36
N GLN A 179 16.38 3.26 -2.35
CA GLN A 179 17.01 2.40 -3.35
C GLN A 179 16.58 0.91 -3.25
N TRP A 180 15.30 0.67 -2.98
CA TRP A 180 14.77 -0.69 -2.78
C TRP A 180 15.01 -1.61 -3.98
N GLN A 181 15.14 -1.08 -5.21
CA GLN A 181 15.37 -1.86 -6.43
C GLN A 181 16.77 -2.46 -6.47
N GLU A 182 17.80 -1.62 -6.31
CA GLU A 182 19.21 -2.02 -6.31
C GLU A 182 19.49 -3.05 -5.20
N VAL A 183 18.95 -2.80 -4.00
CA VAL A 183 19.05 -3.72 -2.86
C VAL A 183 18.31 -5.04 -3.14
N LEU A 184 17.20 -5.03 -3.88
CA LEU A 184 16.49 -6.26 -4.26
C LEU A 184 17.26 -7.06 -5.32
N GLU A 185 17.93 -6.40 -6.25
CA GLU A 185 18.72 -7.06 -7.31
C GLU A 185 19.92 -7.85 -6.74
N LEU A 186 20.52 -7.39 -5.64
CA LEU A 186 21.51 -8.17 -4.88
C LEU A 186 20.97 -9.55 -4.45
N THR A 187 19.67 -9.65 -4.17
CA THR A 187 19.00 -10.91 -3.78
C THR A 187 18.64 -11.82 -4.96
N LYS A 188 19.01 -11.44 -6.20
CA LYS A 188 18.89 -12.22 -7.45
C LYS A 188 17.48 -12.79 -7.69
N PRO A 189 16.45 -11.94 -7.89
CA PRO A 189 15.04 -12.33 -7.98
C PRO A 189 14.70 -13.35 -9.07
N GLU A 190 15.50 -13.47 -10.13
CA GLU A 190 15.37 -14.52 -11.14
C GLU A 190 15.61 -15.95 -10.61
N GLN A 191 16.35 -16.09 -9.51
CA GLN A 191 16.79 -17.36 -8.94
C GLN A 191 15.92 -17.79 -7.73
N TRP A 192 14.90 -17.01 -7.37
CA TRP A 192 13.98 -17.32 -6.28
C TRP A 192 13.08 -18.52 -6.59
N THR A 193 12.66 -19.24 -5.55
CA THR A 193 11.57 -20.22 -5.68
C THR A 193 10.21 -19.54 -5.95
N PRO A 194 9.23 -20.25 -6.55
CA PRO A 194 7.85 -19.76 -6.63
C PRO A 194 7.25 -19.42 -5.24
N GLN A 195 7.66 -20.15 -4.20
CA GLN A 195 7.28 -19.90 -2.81
C GLN A 195 7.86 -18.58 -2.29
N ALA A 196 9.13 -18.29 -2.59
CA ALA A 196 9.80 -17.04 -2.27
C ALA A 196 9.13 -15.86 -3.00
N MET A 197 8.88 -15.98 -4.31
CA MET A 197 8.19 -14.93 -5.09
C MET A 197 6.79 -14.62 -4.55
N ASN A 198 6.02 -15.62 -4.10
CA ASN A 198 4.72 -15.40 -3.44
C ASN A 198 4.85 -14.69 -2.09
N ALA A 199 5.80 -15.12 -1.25
CA ALA A 199 6.05 -14.51 0.05
C ALA A 199 6.56 -13.06 -0.08
N ALA A 200 7.44 -12.81 -1.06
CA ALA A 200 7.90 -11.49 -1.45
C ALA A 200 6.74 -10.63 -1.96
N THR A 201 5.97 -11.11 -2.95
CA THR A 201 4.81 -10.39 -3.50
C THR A 201 3.83 -9.99 -2.40
N LYS A 202 3.57 -10.84 -1.40
CA LYS A 202 2.75 -10.47 -0.23
C LYS A 202 3.34 -9.31 0.59
N CYS A 203 4.66 -9.28 0.79
CA CYS A 203 5.37 -8.25 1.56
C CYS A 203 5.51 -6.93 0.79
N PHE A 204 5.82 -7.00 -0.51
CA PHE A 204 5.96 -5.83 -1.37
C PHE A 204 4.58 -5.22 -1.68
N ALA A 205 3.55 -6.02 -1.96
CA ALA A 205 2.20 -5.54 -2.21
C ALA A 205 1.46 -5.02 -0.96
N SER A 206 1.94 -5.26 0.26
CA SER A 206 1.47 -4.53 1.46
C SER A 206 2.20 -3.21 1.64
N ASN A 207 3.54 -3.22 1.54
CA ASN A 207 4.38 -2.13 2.05
C ASN A 207 4.75 -1.06 1.01
N LEU A 208 4.82 -1.37 -0.30
CA LEU A 208 5.19 -0.38 -1.32
C LEU A 208 4.01 0.56 -1.64
N ASP A 209 4.34 1.82 -1.91
CA ASP A 209 3.48 2.75 -2.65
C ASP A 209 3.00 2.14 -4.00
N PRO A 210 1.78 2.41 -4.51
CA PRO A 210 1.31 1.87 -5.79
C PRO A 210 2.23 2.12 -7.00
N TYR A 211 2.97 3.23 -7.07
CA TYR A 211 3.95 3.48 -8.12
C TYR A 211 5.15 2.53 -7.99
N ARG A 212 5.73 2.41 -6.78
CA ARG A 212 6.84 1.47 -6.51
C ARG A 212 6.37 0.02 -6.76
N ALA A 213 5.17 -0.33 -6.32
CA ALA A 213 4.58 -1.67 -6.48
C ALA A 213 4.35 -2.04 -7.95
N ARG A 214 3.97 -1.08 -8.81
CA ARG A 214 3.90 -1.29 -10.27
C ARG A 214 5.24 -1.79 -10.80
N ILE A 215 6.33 -1.09 -10.47
CA ILE A 215 7.68 -1.44 -10.95
C ILE A 215 8.10 -2.82 -10.44
N PHE A 216 7.79 -3.18 -9.18
CA PHE A 216 8.06 -4.52 -8.67
C PHE A 216 7.33 -5.60 -9.46
N PHE A 217 6.06 -5.38 -9.80
CA PHE A 217 5.29 -6.33 -10.60
C PHE A 217 5.83 -6.46 -12.04
N GLU A 218 6.12 -5.32 -12.67
CA GLU A 218 6.54 -5.19 -14.06
C GLU A 218 7.95 -5.75 -14.30
N LYS A 219 8.91 -5.45 -13.41
CA LYS A 219 10.32 -5.87 -13.54
C LYS A 219 10.62 -7.29 -13.04
N TYR A 220 9.89 -7.80 -12.05
CA TYR A 220 10.22 -9.09 -11.40
C TYR A 220 9.10 -10.14 -11.46
N LEU A 221 7.86 -9.77 -11.13
CA LEU A 221 6.76 -10.75 -11.03
C LEU A 221 6.29 -11.23 -12.42
N VAL A 222 6.11 -10.31 -13.38
CA VAL A 222 5.67 -10.65 -14.74
C VAL A 222 6.69 -11.54 -15.46
N PRO A 223 8.00 -11.22 -15.54
CA PRO A 223 8.97 -12.09 -16.21
C PRO A 223 9.03 -13.50 -15.62
N ALA A 224 9.01 -13.63 -14.28
CA ALA A 224 8.99 -14.94 -13.61
C ALA A 224 7.76 -15.79 -13.99
N ILE A 225 6.58 -15.15 -14.07
CA ILE A 225 5.32 -15.80 -14.47
C ILE A 225 5.35 -16.24 -15.94
N ARG A 226 5.82 -15.38 -16.86
CA ARG A 226 5.92 -15.73 -18.28
C ARG A 226 6.91 -16.88 -18.50
N LYS A 227 8.07 -16.85 -17.82
CA LYS A 227 9.11 -17.91 -17.84
C LYS A 227 8.57 -19.26 -17.35
N ASP A 228 7.76 -19.28 -16.28
CA ASP A 228 7.10 -20.50 -15.76
C ASP A 228 6.06 -21.06 -16.75
N ILE A 229 5.18 -20.20 -17.30
CA ILE A 229 4.16 -20.60 -18.27
C ILE A 229 4.78 -21.09 -19.58
N GLN A 230 5.83 -20.44 -20.07
CA GLN A 230 6.55 -20.87 -21.27
C GLN A 230 7.19 -22.25 -21.08
N LYS A 231 7.81 -22.51 -19.91
CA LYS A 231 8.48 -23.77 -19.58
C LYS A 231 7.52 -24.93 -19.31
N HIS A 232 6.50 -24.71 -18.47
CA HIS A 232 5.64 -25.79 -17.97
C HIS A 232 4.25 -25.86 -18.64
N LYS A 233 3.91 -24.89 -19.51
CA LYS A 233 2.61 -24.74 -20.21
C LYS A 233 1.38 -24.69 -19.28
N LYS A 234 1.63 -24.53 -17.97
CA LYS A 234 0.75 -24.41 -16.81
C LYS A 234 1.48 -23.49 -15.80
N LEU A 235 0.76 -22.75 -14.97
CA LEU A 235 1.37 -21.88 -13.94
C LEU A 235 1.48 -22.60 -12.59
N ASN A 236 2.58 -22.41 -11.88
CA ASN A 236 2.77 -22.85 -10.50
C ASN A 236 1.74 -22.20 -9.56
N CYS A 237 1.18 -22.98 -8.62
CA CYS A 237 0.17 -22.49 -7.68
C CYS A 237 0.67 -21.32 -6.81
N HIS A 238 1.97 -21.25 -6.48
CA HIS A 238 2.50 -20.13 -5.70
C HIS A 238 2.56 -18.82 -6.51
N TYR A 239 2.87 -18.87 -7.81
CA TYR A 239 2.74 -17.69 -8.67
C TYR A 239 1.27 -17.28 -8.87
N TYR A 240 0.34 -18.23 -8.90
CA TYR A 240 -1.10 -17.93 -8.92
C TYR A 240 -1.55 -17.19 -7.64
N PHE A 241 -1.08 -17.64 -6.47
CA PHE A 241 -1.31 -16.93 -5.21
C PHE A 241 -0.59 -15.56 -5.17
N ALA A 242 0.59 -15.44 -5.78
CA ALA A 242 1.28 -14.15 -5.92
C ALA A 242 0.44 -13.15 -6.72
N LEU A 243 -0.12 -13.55 -7.88
CA LEU A 243 -1.06 -12.72 -8.65
C LEU A 243 -2.29 -12.29 -7.84
N GLN A 244 -2.86 -13.20 -7.04
CA GLN A 244 -3.97 -12.87 -6.14
C GLN A 244 -3.57 -11.92 -5.00
N LYS A 245 -2.32 -11.93 -4.53
CA LYS A 245 -1.83 -10.98 -3.51
C LYS A 245 -1.40 -9.64 -4.09
N ALA A 246 -0.87 -9.60 -5.31
CA ALA A 246 -0.60 -8.37 -6.03
C ALA A 246 -1.88 -7.53 -6.26
N LEU A 247 -3.03 -8.18 -6.53
CA LEU A 247 -4.30 -7.50 -6.83
C LEU A 247 -4.87 -6.69 -5.65
N TYR A 248 -4.35 -6.84 -4.43
CA TYR A 248 -4.71 -5.99 -3.29
C TYR A 248 -4.29 -4.51 -3.50
N LYS A 249 -3.39 -4.22 -4.45
CA LYS A 249 -3.16 -2.86 -4.98
C LYS A 249 -3.60 -2.81 -6.46
N PRO A 250 -4.92 -2.68 -6.75
CA PRO A 250 -5.47 -2.88 -8.09
C PRO A 250 -4.94 -1.89 -9.13
N ALA A 251 -4.68 -0.62 -8.76
CA ALA A 251 -4.07 0.36 -9.67
C ALA A 251 -2.67 -0.07 -10.16
N ALA A 252 -1.86 -0.64 -9.27
CA ALA A 252 -0.54 -1.16 -9.59
C ALA A 252 -0.63 -2.47 -10.41
N TRP A 253 -1.58 -3.35 -10.07
CA TRP A 253 -1.83 -4.61 -10.79
C TRP A 253 -2.26 -4.38 -12.24
N PHE A 254 -3.22 -3.48 -12.49
CA PHE A 254 -3.66 -3.18 -13.84
C PHE A 254 -2.54 -2.54 -14.69
N LYS A 255 -1.82 -1.56 -14.13
CA LYS A 255 -0.75 -0.84 -14.85
C LYS A 255 0.55 -1.63 -15.02
N GLY A 256 0.90 -2.53 -14.09
CA GLY A 256 2.19 -3.25 -14.08
C GLY A 256 2.10 -4.75 -14.41
N ILE A 257 0.90 -5.32 -14.50
CA ILE A 257 0.68 -6.72 -14.89
C ILE A 257 -0.23 -6.79 -16.11
N LEU A 258 -1.47 -6.31 -16.01
CA LEU A 258 -2.47 -6.56 -17.06
C LEU A 258 -2.15 -5.84 -18.36
N PHE A 259 -1.97 -4.52 -18.33
CA PHE A 259 -1.75 -3.76 -19.56
C PHE A 259 -0.41 -4.10 -20.24
N PRO A 260 0.74 -4.22 -19.55
CA PRO A 260 2.00 -4.60 -20.20
C PRO A 260 1.90 -5.97 -20.89
N ILE A 261 1.24 -6.95 -20.27
CA ILE A 261 1.04 -8.26 -20.89
C ILE A 261 0.12 -8.17 -22.13
N LEU A 262 -1.00 -7.45 -22.05
CA LEU A 262 -1.97 -7.35 -23.16
C LEU A 262 -1.52 -6.42 -24.31
N ILE A 263 -0.65 -5.44 -24.04
CA ILE A 263 -0.05 -4.55 -25.06
C ILE A 263 1.13 -5.24 -25.73
N SER A 264 1.85 -6.14 -25.05
CA SER A 264 2.81 -7.02 -25.72
C SER A 264 2.05 -7.96 -26.67
N ASN A 265 2.32 -7.85 -27.97
CA ASN A 265 1.67 -8.68 -29.00
C ASN A 265 1.92 -10.19 -28.76
N ASP A 266 2.92 -10.55 -27.96
CA ASP A 266 3.25 -11.90 -27.50
C ASP A 266 2.22 -12.50 -26.51
N CYS A 267 1.11 -11.81 -26.19
CA CYS A 267 0.15 -12.28 -25.20
C CYS A 267 -0.55 -13.58 -25.64
N THR A 268 -0.23 -14.69 -24.98
CA THR A 268 -0.87 -15.98 -25.29
C THR A 268 -2.26 -16.09 -24.67
N LEU A 269 -3.15 -16.85 -25.32
CA LEU A 269 -4.49 -17.15 -24.78
C LEU A 269 -4.43 -17.84 -23.40
N LYS A 270 -3.35 -18.58 -23.09
CA LYS A 270 -3.15 -19.22 -21.79
C LYS A 270 -2.84 -18.21 -20.68
N GLU A 271 -1.97 -17.23 -20.95
CA GLU A 271 -1.70 -16.12 -20.02
C GLU A 271 -3.00 -15.33 -19.74
N ALA A 272 -3.77 -15.03 -20.79
CA ALA A 272 -5.06 -14.34 -20.67
C ALA A 272 -6.09 -15.13 -19.85
N GLN A 273 -6.23 -16.45 -20.07
CA GLN A 273 -7.11 -17.32 -19.27
C GLN A 273 -6.68 -17.37 -17.79
N ILE A 274 -5.38 -17.42 -17.51
CA ILE A 274 -4.85 -17.44 -16.14
C ILE A 274 -5.17 -16.12 -15.43
N LEU A 275 -4.84 -14.97 -16.04
CA LEU A 275 -5.13 -13.64 -15.50
C LEU A 275 -6.64 -13.41 -15.33
N GLY A 276 -7.45 -13.82 -16.32
CA GLY A 276 -8.91 -13.79 -16.25
C GLY A 276 -9.43 -14.59 -15.05
N SER A 277 -8.91 -15.79 -14.78
CA SER A 277 -9.34 -16.58 -13.62
C SER A 277 -8.98 -15.94 -12.26
N VAL A 278 -7.90 -15.14 -12.21
CA VAL A 278 -7.54 -14.35 -11.01
C VAL A 278 -8.53 -13.21 -10.81
N LEU A 279 -8.80 -12.44 -11.87
CA LEU A 279 -9.80 -11.37 -11.88
C LEU A 279 -11.19 -11.89 -11.49
N GLN A 280 -11.62 -13.03 -12.05
CA GLN A 280 -12.93 -13.63 -11.80
C GLN A 280 -13.12 -14.01 -10.32
N LYS A 281 -12.10 -14.58 -9.66
CA LYS A 281 -12.19 -15.03 -8.25
C LYS A 281 -12.06 -13.91 -7.22
N MET A 282 -11.28 -12.87 -7.52
CA MET A 282 -10.99 -11.79 -6.56
C MET A 282 -12.03 -10.67 -6.62
N SER A 283 -12.29 -9.98 -5.51
CA SER A 283 -13.04 -8.72 -5.53
C SER A 283 -12.14 -7.56 -5.94
N ILE A 284 -12.69 -6.60 -6.67
CA ILE A 284 -12.00 -5.43 -7.22
C ILE A 284 -12.92 -4.21 -7.02
N PRO A 285 -12.42 -3.04 -6.59
CA PRO A 285 -13.25 -1.83 -6.46
C PRO A 285 -13.75 -1.36 -7.84
N ALA A 286 -15.05 -1.01 -7.92
CA ALA A 286 -15.73 -0.70 -9.19
C ALA A 286 -15.06 0.43 -9.99
N ILE A 287 -14.49 1.46 -9.32
CA ILE A 287 -13.74 2.55 -9.97
C ILE A 287 -12.52 2.01 -10.74
N HIS A 288 -11.74 1.13 -10.11
CA HIS A 288 -10.55 0.54 -10.73
C HIS A 288 -10.92 -0.39 -11.90
N ALA A 289 -12.00 -1.17 -11.75
CA ALA A 289 -12.52 -1.99 -12.83
C ALA A 289 -13.04 -1.13 -14.01
N SER A 290 -13.76 -0.04 -13.73
CA SER A 290 -14.29 0.89 -14.74
C SER A 290 -13.18 1.54 -15.57
N VAL A 291 -12.12 2.03 -14.91
CA VAL A 291 -10.94 2.58 -15.59
C VAL A 291 -10.19 1.50 -16.39
N ALA A 292 -10.15 0.25 -15.90
CA ALA A 292 -9.54 -0.84 -16.64
C ALA A 292 -10.35 -1.22 -17.90
N ILE A 293 -11.68 -1.30 -17.79
CA ILE A 293 -12.58 -1.56 -18.92
C ILE A 293 -12.43 -0.45 -19.98
N LEU A 294 -12.50 0.82 -19.56
CA LEU A 294 -12.29 1.99 -20.42
C LEU A 294 -10.93 1.99 -21.13
N LYS A 295 -9.87 1.46 -20.50
CA LYS A 295 -8.57 1.39 -21.16
C LYS A 295 -8.46 0.21 -22.13
N LEU A 296 -9.18 -0.88 -21.88
CA LEU A 296 -9.23 -2.04 -22.78
C LEU A 296 -10.07 -1.77 -24.04
N SER A 297 -11.15 -0.99 -23.96
CA SER A 297 -11.95 -0.58 -25.14
C SER A 297 -11.23 0.40 -26.09
N GLN A 298 -10.15 1.03 -25.62
CA GLN A 298 -9.26 1.85 -26.44
C GLN A 298 -8.21 1.03 -27.20
N PHE A 299 -7.94 -0.22 -26.81
CA PHE A 299 -6.97 -1.06 -27.48
C PHE A 299 -7.57 -1.78 -28.70
N ASN A 300 -6.71 -2.17 -29.64
CA ASN A 300 -7.12 -3.01 -30.77
C ASN A 300 -7.58 -4.38 -30.24
N TYR A 301 -8.70 -4.88 -30.76
CA TYR A 301 -9.26 -6.14 -30.26
C TYR A 301 -8.35 -7.33 -30.58
N THR A 302 -8.07 -8.13 -29.55
CA THR A 302 -7.39 -9.41 -29.66
C THR A 302 -8.14 -10.45 -28.81
N GLY A 303 -7.97 -11.74 -29.12
CA GLY A 303 -8.54 -12.84 -28.33
C GLY A 303 -8.23 -12.74 -26.81
N PRO A 304 -6.97 -12.46 -26.41
CA PRO A 304 -6.61 -12.14 -25.03
C PRO A 304 -7.42 -10.98 -24.41
N ILE A 305 -7.58 -9.87 -25.12
CA ILE A 305 -8.31 -8.69 -24.62
C ILE A 305 -9.80 -9.03 -24.45
N GLY A 306 -10.42 -9.73 -25.40
CA GLY A 306 -11.83 -10.16 -25.33
C GLY A 306 -12.13 -11.08 -24.13
N ILE A 307 -11.21 -12.00 -23.80
CA ILE A 307 -11.31 -12.85 -22.59
C ILE A 307 -11.36 -11.98 -21.32
N ILE A 308 -10.47 -10.99 -21.21
CA ILE A 308 -10.35 -10.13 -20.03
C ILE A 308 -11.53 -9.16 -19.92
N GLN A 309 -11.91 -8.50 -21.02
CA GLN A 309 -13.07 -7.61 -21.07
C GLN A 309 -14.35 -8.34 -20.64
N ARG A 310 -14.59 -9.55 -21.17
CA ARG A 310 -15.71 -10.40 -20.76
C ARG A 310 -15.71 -10.67 -19.26
N VAL A 311 -14.58 -11.09 -18.69
CA VAL A 311 -14.46 -11.38 -17.24
C VAL A 311 -14.74 -10.14 -16.39
N LEU A 312 -14.35 -8.95 -16.85
CA LEU A 312 -14.62 -7.70 -16.14
C LEU A 312 -16.10 -7.28 -16.25
N ILE A 313 -16.78 -7.54 -17.36
CA ILE A 313 -18.24 -7.31 -17.49
C ILE A 313 -19.06 -8.34 -16.69
N GLU A 314 -18.63 -9.61 -16.64
CA GLU A 314 -19.28 -10.65 -15.82
C GLU A 314 -19.26 -10.35 -14.30
N LYS A 315 -18.52 -9.32 -13.85
CA LYS A 315 -18.57 -8.80 -12.48
C LYS A 315 -19.81 -7.96 -12.15
N LYS A 316 -20.54 -7.45 -13.14
CA LYS A 316 -21.77 -6.64 -12.97
C LYS A 316 -21.56 -5.37 -12.12
N TYR A 317 -20.46 -4.66 -12.32
CA TYR A 317 -20.27 -3.34 -11.68
C TYR A 317 -21.17 -2.29 -12.33
N ALA A 318 -21.65 -1.31 -11.55
CA ALA A 318 -22.17 -0.08 -12.12
C ALA A 318 -21.04 0.65 -12.84
N LEU A 319 -21.20 0.92 -14.14
CA LEU A 319 -20.21 1.60 -14.97
C LEU A 319 -20.65 3.05 -15.25
N PRO A 320 -19.74 4.04 -15.20
CA PRO A 320 -20.05 5.40 -15.66
C PRO A 320 -20.42 5.43 -17.15
N VAL A 321 -21.32 6.32 -17.55
CA VAL A 321 -21.80 6.47 -18.94
C VAL A 321 -20.65 6.56 -19.96
N ARG A 322 -19.59 7.31 -19.67
CA ARG A 322 -18.39 7.41 -20.52
C ARG A 322 -17.68 6.07 -20.79
N VAL A 323 -17.76 5.11 -19.86
CA VAL A 323 -17.22 3.76 -20.03
C VAL A 323 -18.16 2.92 -20.88
N ILE A 324 -19.48 3.06 -20.70
CA ILE A 324 -20.50 2.42 -21.53
C ILE A 324 -20.39 2.91 -22.98
N GLN A 325 -20.23 4.22 -23.21
CA GLN A 325 -20.02 4.77 -24.55
C GLN A 325 -18.77 4.20 -25.21
N SER A 326 -17.61 4.22 -24.52
CA SER A 326 -16.38 3.66 -25.08
C SER A 326 -16.47 2.16 -25.39
N LEU A 327 -17.34 1.41 -24.69
CA LEU A 327 -17.65 0.03 -25.05
C LEU A 327 -18.47 -0.05 -26.34
N ILE A 328 -19.51 0.78 -26.51
CA ILE A 328 -20.29 0.87 -27.75
C ILE A 328 -19.37 1.24 -28.92
N ASP A 329 -18.55 2.29 -28.78
CA ASP A 329 -17.55 2.70 -29.78
C ASP A 329 -16.62 1.53 -30.14
N SER A 330 -16.24 0.71 -29.14
CA SER A 330 -15.40 -0.47 -29.33
C SER A 330 -16.12 -1.66 -29.99
N PHE A 331 -17.45 -1.71 -29.98
CA PHE A 331 -18.23 -2.70 -30.73
C PHE A 331 -18.53 -2.22 -32.16
N MET A 332 -18.89 -0.94 -32.34
CA MET A 332 -19.21 -0.35 -33.66
C MET A 332 -18.04 -0.39 -34.65
N LYS A 333 -16.79 -0.39 -34.16
CA LYS A 333 -15.58 -0.66 -34.99
C LYS A 333 -15.64 -1.97 -35.79
N PHE A 334 -16.49 -2.92 -35.39
CA PHE A 334 -16.66 -4.23 -36.04
C PHE A 334 -17.93 -4.33 -36.88
N GLN A 335 -18.70 -3.24 -37.04
CA GLN A 335 -19.95 -3.25 -37.81
C GLN A 335 -19.72 -3.54 -39.31
N ASN A 336 -18.62 -3.02 -39.87
CA ASN A 336 -18.25 -3.16 -41.28
C ASN A 336 -17.00 -4.07 -41.44
N ASP A 337 -16.74 -4.97 -40.50
CA ASP A 337 -15.56 -5.85 -40.51
C ASP A 337 -15.95 -7.21 -41.11
N GLU A 338 -15.40 -7.54 -42.27
CA GLU A 338 -15.68 -8.80 -42.99
C GLU A 338 -15.17 -10.06 -42.28
N ARG A 339 -14.42 -9.91 -41.18
CA ARG A 339 -13.81 -11.03 -40.46
C ARG A 339 -14.80 -11.71 -39.52
N ASN A 340 -14.89 -13.03 -39.62
CA ASN A 340 -15.64 -13.87 -38.69
C ASN A 340 -15.16 -13.69 -37.24
N MET A 341 -15.97 -13.02 -36.41
CA MET A 341 -15.60 -12.69 -35.03
C MET A 341 -15.64 -13.91 -34.11
N PRO A 342 -14.71 -14.04 -33.13
CA PRO A 342 -14.69 -15.21 -32.25
C PRO A 342 -15.94 -15.31 -31.36
N VAL A 343 -16.37 -16.54 -31.04
CA VAL A 343 -17.50 -16.81 -30.12
C VAL A 343 -17.39 -16.04 -28.78
N ILE A 344 -16.17 -15.79 -28.30
CA ILE A 344 -15.91 -15.01 -27.08
C ILE A 344 -16.39 -13.54 -27.23
N TRP A 345 -16.26 -12.95 -28.41
CA TRP A 345 -16.76 -11.59 -28.71
C TRP A 345 -18.28 -11.53 -28.68
N HIS A 346 -18.96 -12.50 -29.30
CA HIS A 346 -20.43 -12.57 -29.25
C HIS A 346 -20.94 -12.82 -27.82
N GLN A 347 -20.26 -13.67 -27.04
CA GLN A 347 -20.58 -13.89 -25.63
C GLN A 347 -20.33 -12.64 -24.76
N TYR A 348 -19.31 -11.85 -25.09
CA TYR A 348 -19.00 -10.57 -24.44
C TYR A 348 -20.05 -9.49 -24.76
N LEU A 349 -20.39 -9.31 -26.03
CA LEU A 349 -21.46 -8.41 -26.47
C LEU A 349 -22.81 -8.78 -25.85
N LEU A 350 -23.17 -10.07 -25.86
CA LEU A 350 -24.39 -10.56 -25.21
C LEU A 350 -24.44 -10.22 -23.71
N ARG A 351 -23.31 -10.37 -22.98
CA ARG A 351 -23.23 -10.00 -21.57
C ARG A 351 -23.25 -8.49 -21.32
N PHE A 352 -22.73 -7.68 -22.25
CA PHE A 352 -22.86 -6.23 -22.19
C PHE A 352 -24.33 -5.80 -22.35
N VAL A 353 -25.01 -6.24 -23.42
CA VAL A 353 -26.42 -5.90 -23.66
C VAL A 353 -27.32 -6.39 -22.52
N GLN A 354 -27.10 -7.60 -21.99
CA GLN A 354 -27.88 -8.15 -20.86
C GLN A 354 -27.71 -7.42 -19.52
N LEU A 355 -26.73 -6.52 -19.38
CA LEU A 355 -26.42 -5.83 -18.11
C LEU A 355 -26.63 -4.32 -18.18
N TYR A 356 -26.51 -3.70 -19.36
CA TYR A 356 -26.55 -2.24 -19.53
C TYR A 356 -27.61 -1.76 -20.53
N ASN A 357 -28.55 -2.61 -20.95
CA ASN A 357 -29.71 -2.23 -21.76
C ASN A 357 -30.47 -1.03 -21.16
N ASN A 358 -30.79 -1.09 -19.87
CA ASN A 358 -31.55 -0.04 -19.17
C ASN A 358 -30.69 1.21 -18.90
N SER A 359 -29.36 1.13 -19.00
CA SER A 359 -28.45 2.27 -18.80
C SER A 359 -28.36 3.21 -20.01
N GLN A 360 -29.00 2.87 -21.13
CA GLN A 360 -29.10 3.72 -22.32
C GLN A 360 -30.01 4.94 -22.10
N GLY A 361 -30.99 4.85 -21.18
CA GLY A 361 -32.10 5.80 -21.06
C GLY A 361 -31.82 7.13 -20.35
N MET A 362 -30.56 7.56 -20.18
CA MET A 362 -30.19 8.85 -19.56
C MET A 362 -28.96 9.50 -20.24
N ALA A 363 -28.83 9.35 -21.56
CA ALA A 363 -27.70 9.90 -22.33
C ALA A 363 -28.06 10.28 -23.78
N LEU A 364 -29.34 10.54 -24.06
CA LEU A 364 -29.87 10.96 -25.36
C LEU A 364 -30.93 12.06 -25.17
N GLU A 365 -30.52 13.14 -24.52
CA GLU A 365 -31.13 14.49 -24.53
C GLU A 365 -30.00 15.51 -24.80
#